data_AF-A0A7J4SQB9-F1
#
_entry.id   AF-A0A7J4SQB9-F1
#
_cell.length_a   1.000
_cell.length_b   1.000
_cell.length_c   1.000
_cell.angle_alpha   90.00
_cell.angle_beta   90.00
_cell.angle_gamma   90.00
#
_symmetry.space_group_name_H-M   'P 1'
#
loop_
_entity.id
_entity.type
_entity.pdbx_description
1 polymer ?
#
loop_
_entity_poly.entity_id
_entity_poly.type
_entity_poly.pdbx_seq_one_letter_code
_entity_poly.pdbx_strand_id
1 'polypeptide(L)'
;MLGSISLDKTTRRVSLRAKALMIFSILLAPGCLGSDEEIDVFYGEDIVPPRATPDFVLFDQNGDPVAFNDYLGDVVVVAFLFTRCPDVCPQVSANMAWIGNELGDNLGTEVHLLSITVDPWYDNSSVMQNYAYDRGLEWPHLSSDLETMEPIWRSFDVGLETYANDTDGDGTVDGFDLCPDTPEGEQTDADGCGVETQQSEGDVQTMHHPLYYIDHTTGTIIVDRAGNQRVYWGDFVWNADMVLDDIMALVEESA
;
A
#
# COMPACT_ATOMS: atom_id res chain seq x y z
N MET A 1 -3.34 -68.89 76.47
CA MET A 1 -3.62 -68.47 75.08
C MET A 1 -4.20 -67.06 75.13
N LEU A 2 -3.56 -66.13 74.40
CA LEU A 2 -4.10 -64.90 73.80
C LEU A 2 -5.11 -64.09 74.64
N GLY A 3 -4.90 -62.83 75.00
CA GLY A 3 -3.92 -61.84 74.57
C GLY A 3 -4.37 -60.48 75.10
N SER A 4 -3.46 -59.52 75.08
CA SER A 4 -3.79 -58.11 75.06
C SER A 4 -2.62 -57.39 74.39
N ILE A 5 -2.92 -56.41 73.53
CA ILE A 5 -2.31 -55.07 73.53
C ILE A 5 -2.97 -54.23 72.42
N SER A 6 -3.22 -52.99 72.81
CA SER A 6 -3.86 -51.86 72.15
C SER A 6 -2.94 -51.15 71.15
N LEU A 7 -3.53 -50.55 70.10
CA LEU A 7 -3.02 -49.41 69.31
C LEU A 7 -4.22 -48.63 68.75
N ASP A 8 -4.21 -47.34 68.43
CA ASP A 8 -3.68 -46.10 69.00
C ASP A 8 -4.40 -44.97 68.21
N LYS A 9 -4.77 -43.86 68.86
CA LYS A 9 -5.62 -42.77 68.33
C LYS A 9 -4.75 -41.61 67.82
N THR A 10 -4.08 -41.75 66.66
CA THR A 10 -3.10 -40.71 66.26
C THR A 10 -3.10 -40.30 64.78
N THR A 11 -4.15 -40.59 64.00
CA THR A 11 -4.08 -40.38 62.52
C THR A 11 -5.13 -39.45 61.90
N ARG A 12 -5.88 -38.65 62.69
CA ARG A 12 -7.05 -37.91 62.16
C ARG A 12 -7.00 -36.38 62.19
N ARG A 13 -5.81 -35.76 62.32
CA ARG A 13 -5.70 -34.28 62.45
C ARG A 13 -4.85 -33.53 61.42
N VAL A 14 -4.25 -34.19 60.43
CA VAL A 14 -3.30 -33.49 59.52
C VAL A 14 -3.92 -33.06 58.17
N SER A 15 -5.09 -33.56 57.76
CA SER A 15 -5.57 -33.33 56.37
C SER A 15 -6.38 -32.05 56.10
N LEU A 16 -6.59 -31.16 57.07
CA LEU A 16 -7.36 -29.92 56.84
C LEU A 16 -6.53 -28.64 56.74
N ARG A 17 -5.26 -28.62 57.18
CA ARG A 17 -4.43 -27.41 57.09
C ARG A 17 -3.65 -27.27 55.78
N ALA A 18 -3.51 -28.35 55.01
CA ALA A 18 -2.78 -28.30 53.74
C ALA A 18 -3.60 -27.77 52.55
N LYS A 19 -4.94 -27.74 52.64
CA LYS A 19 -5.79 -27.25 51.53
C LYS A 19 -5.98 -25.74 51.51
N ALA A 20 -5.74 -25.04 52.62
CA ALA A 20 -5.88 -23.58 52.69
C ALA A 20 -4.66 -22.84 52.13
N LEU A 21 -3.46 -23.45 52.15
CA LEU A 21 -2.26 -22.81 51.61
C LEU A 21 -2.13 -22.94 50.08
N MET A 22 -2.76 -23.94 49.46
CA MET A 22 -2.68 -24.15 48.00
C MET A 22 -3.64 -23.28 47.19
N ILE A 23 -4.60 -22.60 47.84
CA ILE A 23 -5.56 -21.71 47.17
C ILE A 23 -5.11 -20.24 47.25
N PHE A 24 -4.22 -19.89 48.19
CA PHE A 24 -3.75 -18.51 48.34
C PHE A 24 -2.52 -18.15 47.46
N SER A 25 -1.83 -19.14 46.88
CA SER A 25 -0.69 -18.89 45.98
C SER A 25 -1.08 -18.61 44.52
N ILE A 26 -2.38 -18.68 44.17
CA ILE A 26 -2.86 -18.38 42.80
C ILE A 26 -3.27 -16.90 42.66
N LEU A 27 -3.34 -16.14 43.76
CA LEU A 27 -3.76 -14.72 43.77
C LEU A 27 -2.58 -13.72 43.73
N LEU A 28 -1.35 -14.18 43.51
CA LEU A 28 -0.13 -13.34 43.51
C LEU A 28 0.70 -13.45 42.23
N ALA A 29 0.14 -14.02 41.16
CA ALA A 29 0.65 -13.70 39.83
C ALA A 29 -0.06 -12.42 39.40
N PRO A 30 0.57 -11.23 39.43
CA PRO A 30 0.18 -10.22 38.46
C PRO A 30 0.29 -10.94 37.11
N GLY A 31 -0.86 -11.18 36.48
CA GLY A 31 -0.89 -11.68 35.12
C GLY A 31 -0.22 -10.63 34.25
N CYS A 32 1.08 -10.74 34.05
CA CYS A 32 1.72 -10.21 32.87
C CYS A 32 1.28 -11.10 31.70
N LEU A 33 0.02 -10.93 31.29
CA LEU A 33 -0.34 -11.07 29.89
C LEU A 33 0.32 -9.87 29.20
N GLY A 34 1.62 -9.96 28.98
CA GLY A 34 2.26 -9.16 27.94
C GLY A 34 1.79 -9.76 26.64
N SER A 35 0.64 -9.29 26.13
CA SER A 35 0.57 -9.09 24.70
C SER A 35 1.71 -8.11 24.40
N ASP A 36 2.62 -8.49 23.52
CA ASP A 36 3.40 -7.50 22.78
C ASP A 36 2.35 -6.62 22.09
N GLU A 37 1.93 -5.56 22.78
CA GLU A 37 1.02 -4.56 22.25
C GLU A 37 1.90 -3.83 21.22
N GLU A 38 1.72 -4.15 19.94
CA GLU A 38 2.27 -3.32 18.87
C GLU A 38 1.78 -1.91 19.16
N ILE A 39 2.72 -1.04 19.57
CA ILE A 39 2.42 0.35 19.84
C ILE A 39 2.22 0.96 18.46
N ASP A 40 0.96 1.10 18.06
CA ASP A 40 0.56 1.85 16.89
C ASP A 40 0.98 3.31 17.11
N VAL A 41 2.08 3.71 16.46
CA VAL A 41 2.65 5.05 16.60
C VAL A 41 1.88 6.04 15.72
N PHE A 42 1.42 5.56 14.57
CA PHE A 42 0.73 6.34 13.55
C PHE A 42 -0.77 6.04 13.54
N TYR A 43 -1.54 6.93 12.91
CA TYR A 43 -2.96 6.66 12.63
C TYR A 43 -3.14 5.74 11.42
N GLY A 44 -2.21 5.83 10.45
CA GLY A 44 -2.07 4.85 9.39
C GLY A 44 -1.42 3.55 9.89
N GLU A 45 -1.36 2.54 9.03
CA GLU A 45 -0.73 1.27 9.39
C GLU A 45 0.79 1.42 9.51
N ASP A 46 1.33 1.13 10.69
CA ASP A 46 2.77 1.12 10.94
C ASP A 46 3.49 0.07 10.05
N ILE A 47 4.51 0.51 9.29
CA ILE A 47 5.40 -0.38 8.54
C ILE A 47 6.52 -0.84 9.48
N VAL A 48 6.35 -2.04 10.07
CA VAL A 48 7.30 -2.63 11.02
C VAL A 48 7.86 -3.95 10.50
N PRO A 49 9.20 -4.08 10.35
CA PRO A 49 10.21 -3.02 10.50
C PRO A 49 10.13 -2.00 9.35
N PRO A 50 10.65 -0.76 9.55
CA PRO A 50 10.76 0.22 8.48
C PRO A 50 11.47 -0.34 7.26
N ARG A 51 10.96 -0.02 6.07
CA ARG A 51 11.47 -0.55 4.80
C ARG A 51 12.22 0.54 4.03
N ALA A 52 13.47 0.30 3.68
CA ALA A 52 14.22 1.24 2.84
C ALA A 52 13.57 1.38 1.46
N THR A 53 13.36 2.62 1.02
CA THR A 53 12.92 2.93 -0.34
C THR A 53 14.10 2.77 -1.30
N PRO A 54 13.96 2.02 -2.41
CA PRO A 54 15.04 1.94 -3.39
C PRO A 54 15.29 3.29 -4.04
N ASP A 55 16.54 3.53 -4.45
CA ASP A 55 16.83 4.68 -5.30
C ASP A 55 16.25 4.46 -6.70
N PHE A 56 15.63 5.49 -7.25
CA PHE A 56 15.03 5.48 -8.57
C PHE A 56 15.09 6.87 -9.20
N VAL A 57 15.01 6.89 -10.53
CA VAL A 57 14.80 8.10 -11.32
C VAL A 57 13.58 7.88 -12.20
N LEU A 58 12.58 8.73 -12.04
CA LEU A 58 11.37 8.75 -12.87
C LEU A 58 11.27 10.10 -13.58
N PHE A 59 10.27 10.27 -14.44
CA PHE A 59 10.03 11.52 -15.16
C PHE A 59 8.70 12.13 -14.73
N ASP A 60 8.70 13.44 -14.49
CA ASP A 60 7.50 14.18 -14.14
C ASP A 60 6.60 14.48 -15.37
N GLN A 61 5.50 15.19 -15.12
CA GLN A 61 4.58 15.63 -16.16
C GLN A 61 5.16 16.64 -17.17
N ASN A 62 6.33 17.21 -16.89
CA ASN A 62 7.07 18.09 -17.80
C ASN A 62 8.15 17.34 -18.60
N GLY A 63 8.41 16.07 -18.24
CA GLY A 63 9.49 15.26 -18.79
C GLY A 63 10.83 15.49 -18.10
N ASP A 64 10.85 16.18 -16.96
CA ASP A 64 12.04 16.41 -16.16
C ASP A 64 12.32 15.20 -15.26
N PRO A 65 13.60 14.79 -15.12
CA PRO A 65 13.97 13.67 -14.27
C PRO A 65 13.84 14.04 -12.79
N VAL A 66 13.23 13.16 -12.00
CA VAL A 66 13.08 13.25 -10.55
C VAL A 66 13.76 12.05 -9.92
N ALA A 67 14.84 12.29 -9.16
CA ALA A 67 15.55 11.26 -8.42
C ALA A 67 15.04 11.21 -6.97
N PHE A 68 14.66 10.02 -6.49
CA PHE A 68 14.16 9.90 -5.11
C PHE A 68 15.19 10.35 -4.07
N ASN A 69 16.48 10.10 -4.34
CA ASN A 69 17.57 10.47 -3.45
C ASN A 69 17.69 12.00 -3.22
N ASP A 70 17.10 12.84 -4.08
CA ASP A 70 17.08 14.30 -3.89
C ASP A 70 16.16 14.72 -2.73
N TYR A 71 15.28 13.83 -2.26
CA TYR A 71 14.38 14.08 -1.12
C TYR A 71 14.92 13.55 0.22
N LEU A 72 16.11 12.92 0.25
CA LEU A 72 16.70 12.47 1.51
C LEU A 72 16.97 13.66 2.43
N GLY A 73 16.60 13.52 3.69
CA GLY A 73 16.59 14.62 4.66
C GLY A 73 15.22 15.24 4.87
N ASP A 74 14.23 14.91 4.04
CA ASP A 74 12.84 15.40 4.13
C ASP A 74 11.86 14.23 4.23
N VAL A 75 10.63 14.50 4.68
CA VAL A 75 9.54 13.53 4.68
C VAL A 75 8.90 13.51 3.30
N VAL A 76 8.60 12.32 2.76
CA VAL A 76 8.02 12.17 1.41
C VAL A 76 6.72 11.40 1.48
N VAL A 77 5.64 11.98 0.96
CA VAL A 77 4.33 11.34 0.81
C VAL A 77 4.19 10.83 -0.62
N VAL A 78 4.14 9.52 -0.80
CA VAL A 78 4.08 8.87 -2.12
C VAL A 78 2.71 8.22 -2.31
N ALA A 79 1.93 8.72 -3.25
CA ALA A 79 0.63 8.13 -3.63
C ALA A 79 0.71 7.42 -4.99
N PHE A 80 0.08 6.26 -5.12
CA PHE A 80 0.03 5.51 -6.38
C PHE A 80 -1.32 5.75 -7.07
N LEU A 81 -1.31 6.35 -8.25
CA LEU A 81 -2.52 6.86 -8.91
C LEU A 81 -2.51 6.57 -10.41
N PHE A 82 -3.63 6.74 -11.09
CA PHE A 82 -3.64 6.83 -12.55
C PHE A 82 -4.75 7.76 -13.02
N THR A 83 -4.54 8.43 -14.16
CA THR A 83 -5.39 9.57 -14.55
C THR A 83 -6.82 9.19 -14.94
N ARG A 84 -7.05 7.93 -15.33
CA ARG A 84 -8.36 7.39 -15.73
C ARG A 84 -9.17 6.80 -14.57
N CYS A 85 -8.61 6.78 -13.36
CA CYS A 85 -9.23 6.22 -12.17
C CYS A 85 -10.55 6.96 -11.86
N PRO A 86 -11.70 6.25 -11.85
CA PRO A 86 -13.01 6.89 -11.77
C PRO A 86 -13.47 7.20 -10.34
N ASP A 87 -12.78 6.70 -9.32
CA ASP A 87 -13.28 6.67 -7.93
C ASP A 87 -12.28 7.24 -6.92
N VAL A 88 -11.39 6.42 -6.37
CA VAL A 88 -10.54 6.80 -5.21
C VAL A 88 -9.45 7.83 -5.55
N CYS A 89 -8.86 7.76 -6.75
CA CYS A 89 -7.69 8.59 -7.07
C CYS A 89 -7.98 10.10 -7.11
N PRO A 90 -9.12 10.57 -7.66
CA PRO A 90 -9.55 11.97 -7.52
C PRO A 90 -9.72 12.42 -6.07
N GLN A 91 -10.31 11.59 -5.20
CA GLN A 91 -10.45 11.89 -3.77
C GLN A 91 -9.08 11.98 -3.11
N VAL A 92 -8.20 11.04 -3.45
CA VAL A 92 -6.84 11.01 -2.95
C VAL A 92 -6.09 12.29 -3.35
N SER A 93 -6.09 12.63 -4.63
CA SER A 93 -5.43 13.85 -5.11
C SER A 93 -5.97 15.12 -4.43
N ALA A 94 -7.28 15.19 -4.17
CA ALA A 94 -7.87 16.32 -3.45
C ALA A 94 -7.40 16.40 -1.98
N ASN A 95 -7.28 15.26 -1.30
CA ASN A 95 -6.76 15.21 0.07
C ASN A 95 -5.29 15.64 0.12
N MET A 96 -4.45 15.18 -0.81
CA MET A 96 -3.05 15.63 -0.91
C MET A 96 -2.94 17.12 -1.16
N ALA A 97 -3.79 17.68 -2.03
CA ALA A 97 -3.81 19.12 -2.29
C ALA A 97 -4.21 19.91 -1.04
N TRP A 98 -5.16 19.39 -0.26
CA TRP A 98 -5.50 19.98 1.03
C TRP A 98 -4.33 19.90 2.03
N ILE A 99 -3.70 18.73 2.18
CA ILE A 99 -2.50 18.55 3.03
C ILE A 99 -1.39 19.53 2.63
N GLY A 100 -1.12 19.67 1.33
CA GLY A 100 -0.14 20.62 0.82
C GLY A 100 -0.41 22.06 1.23
N ASN A 101 -1.68 22.48 1.23
CA ASN A 101 -2.08 23.81 1.70
C ASN A 101 -1.87 23.98 3.21
N GLU A 102 -2.18 22.95 4.01
CA GLU A 102 -2.01 23.00 5.47
C GLU A 102 -0.54 22.95 5.90
N LEU A 103 0.32 22.26 5.15
CA LEU A 103 1.77 22.23 5.38
C LEU A 103 2.41 23.61 5.23
N GLY A 104 1.84 24.49 4.40
CA GLY A 104 2.34 25.85 4.20
C GLY A 104 3.82 25.88 3.82
N ASP A 105 4.64 26.57 4.62
CA ASP A 105 6.08 26.73 4.37
C ASP A 105 6.88 25.40 4.46
N ASN A 106 6.33 24.37 5.10
CA ASN A 106 6.96 23.05 5.20
C ASN A 106 6.93 22.29 3.87
N LEU A 107 5.97 22.60 2.98
CA LEU A 107 5.87 21.97 1.67
C LEU A 107 7.04 22.43 0.78
N GLY A 108 7.79 21.46 0.27
CA GLY A 108 9.00 21.68 -0.54
C GLY A 108 10.26 22.01 0.27
N THR A 109 10.18 22.02 1.60
CA THR A 109 11.34 22.31 2.49
C THR A 109 11.60 21.23 3.52
N GLU A 110 10.54 20.67 4.12
CA GLU A 110 10.62 19.56 5.08
C GLU A 110 9.74 18.38 4.67
N VAL A 111 8.75 18.63 3.81
CA VAL A 111 7.81 17.63 3.30
C VAL A 111 7.65 17.77 1.80
N HIS A 112 7.69 16.67 1.06
CA HIS A 112 7.41 16.62 -0.38
C HIS A 112 6.26 15.67 -0.66
N LEU A 113 5.42 16.04 -1.62
CA LEU A 113 4.35 15.20 -2.14
C LEU A 113 4.81 14.63 -3.48
N LEU A 114 4.54 13.36 -3.75
CA LEU A 114 4.78 12.71 -5.02
C LEU A 114 3.59 11.82 -5.37
N SER A 115 3.32 11.67 -6.66
CA SER A 115 2.48 10.57 -7.12
C SER A 115 3.17 9.78 -8.22
N ILE A 116 3.01 8.46 -8.20
CA ILE A 116 3.61 7.54 -9.16
C ILE A 116 2.49 6.85 -9.90
N THR A 117 2.53 6.84 -11.24
CA THR A 117 1.48 6.18 -12.01
C THR A 117 1.53 4.67 -11.86
N VAL A 118 0.36 4.03 -11.91
CA VAL A 118 0.17 2.58 -12.05
C VAL A 118 -0.33 2.19 -13.46
N ASP A 119 -0.43 3.17 -14.35
CA ASP A 119 -0.86 3.07 -15.75
C ASP A 119 0.12 3.80 -16.69
N PRO A 120 1.41 3.38 -16.77
CA PRO A 120 2.39 4.08 -17.60
C PRO A 120 2.11 4.00 -19.11
N TRP A 121 1.24 3.09 -19.55
CA TRP A 121 0.84 2.96 -20.97
C TRP A 121 -0.02 4.13 -21.43
N TYR A 122 -0.87 4.67 -20.54
CA TYR A 122 -1.71 5.83 -20.84
C TYR A 122 -1.14 7.13 -20.25
N ASP A 123 -0.61 7.07 -19.03
CA ASP A 123 -0.12 8.21 -18.26
C ASP A 123 1.27 8.66 -18.71
N ASN A 124 1.33 9.23 -19.91
CA ASN A 124 2.49 9.99 -20.38
C ASN A 124 2.49 11.42 -19.81
N SER A 125 3.60 12.13 -19.95
CA SER A 125 3.78 13.49 -19.42
C SER A 125 2.66 14.46 -19.79
N SER A 126 2.17 14.46 -21.03
CA SER A 126 1.07 15.35 -21.45
C SER A 126 -0.27 15.01 -20.79
N VAL A 127 -0.57 13.72 -20.62
CA VAL A 127 -1.79 13.25 -19.94
C VAL A 127 -1.75 13.62 -18.46
N MET A 128 -0.63 13.34 -17.78
CA MET A 128 -0.45 13.70 -16.38
C MET A 128 -0.44 15.22 -16.17
N GLN A 129 0.13 15.99 -17.10
CA GLN A 129 0.12 17.46 -17.02
C GLN A 129 -1.31 18.01 -17.07
N ASN A 130 -2.15 17.49 -17.98
CA ASN A 130 -3.56 17.87 -18.04
C ASN A 130 -4.31 17.46 -16.76
N TYR A 131 -4.07 16.25 -16.27
CA TYR A 131 -4.66 15.76 -15.03
C TYR A 131 -4.35 16.68 -13.84
N ALA A 132 -3.08 17.08 -13.70
CA ALA A 132 -2.58 17.99 -12.67
C ALA A 132 -3.17 19.39 -12.84
N TYR A 133 -3.13 19.94 -14.05
CA TYR A 133 -3.65 21.27 -14.37
C TYR A 133 -5.14 21.40 -14.06
N ASP A 134 -5.96 20.45 -14.51
CA ASP A 134 -7.42 20.47 -14.32
C ASP A 134 -7.82 20.39 -12.84
N ARG A 135 -6.94 19.85 -12.00
CA ARG A 135 -7.18 19.64 -10.56
C ARG A 135 -6.39 20.60 -9.67
N GLY A 136 -5.53 21.45 -10.24
CA GLY A 136 -4.67 22.37 -9.47
C GLY A 136 -3.65 21.64 -8.59
N LEU A 137 -3.09 20.53 -9.09
CA LEU A 137 -2.07 19.75 -8.38
C LEU A 137 -0.68 20.26 -8.80
N GLU A 138 0.17 20.57 -7.82
CA GLU A 138 1.46 21.25 -8.07
C GLU A 138 2.68 20.35 -7.86
N TRP A 139 2.50 19.13 -7.34
CA TRP A 139 3.59 18.20 -7.12
C TRP A 139 3.95 17.37 -8.36
N PRO A 140 5.11 16.69 -8.37
CA PRO A 140 5.48 15.79 -9.45
C PRO A 140 4.54 14.58 -9.58
N HIS A 141 4.05 14.37 -10.81
CA HIS A 141 3.34 13.16 -11.23
C HIS A 141 4.30 12.32 -12.09
N LEU A 142 4.73 11.18 -11.55
CA LEU A 142 5.88 10.42 -12.01
C LEU A 142 5.48 9.21 -12.84
N SER A 143 6.21 8.98 -13.94
CA SER A 143 6.05 7.84 -14.83
C SER A 143 7.39 7.45 -15.47
N SER A 144 7.47 6.22 -15.98
CA SER A 144 8.57 5.71 -16.82
C SER A 144 8.09 4.49 -17.61
N ASP A 145 8.99 3.85 -18.35
CA ASP A 145 8.78 2.55 -18.95
C ASP A 145 8.57 1.43 -17.89
N LEU A 146 7.93 0.34 -18.32
CA LEU A 146 7.54 -0.77 -17.45
C LEU A 146 8.73 -1.44 -16.73
N GLU A 147 9.88 -1.58 -17.40
CA GLU A 147 11.08 -2.22 -16.83
C GLU A 147 11.59 -1.42 -15.61
N THR A 148 11.48 -0.09 -15.69
CA THR A 148 11.80 0.82 -14.58
C THR A 148 10.75 0.80 -13.47
N MET A 149 9.46 0.79 -13.83
CA MET A 149 8.35 0.94 -12.86
C MET A 149 8.10 -0.33 -12.03
N GLU A 150 8.20 -1.51 -12.64
CA GLU A 150 7.93 -2.80 -12.00
C GLU A 150 8.69 -3.05 -10.68
N PRO A 151 10.03 -2.86 -10.59
CA PRO A 151 10.75 -3.01 -9.33
C PRO A 151 10.36 -1.95 -8.30
N ILE A 152 9.96 -0.74 -8.73
CA ILE A 152 9.53 0.34 -7.84
C ILE A 152 8.19 -0.05 -7.19
N TRP A 153 7.18 -0.39 -7.98
CA TRP A 153 5.89 -0.84 -7.44
C TRP A 153 6.03 -1.99 -6.46
N ARG A 154 6.83 -3.01 -6.80
CA ARG A 154 7.14 -4.13 -5.89
C ARG A 154 7.78 -3.68 -4.58
N SER A 155 8.63 -2.67 -4.60
CA SER A 155 9.30 -2.18 -3.39
C SER A 155 8.35 -1.49 -2.41
N PHE A 156 7.23 -0.96 -2.92
CA PHE A 156 6.16 -0.33 -2.17
C PHE A 156 4.96 -1.27 -1.93
N ASP A 157 5.11 -2.57 -2.24
CA ASP A 157 4.02 -3.57 -2.22
C ASP A 157 2.77 -3.16 -3.02
N VAL A 158 2.95 -2.32 -4.04
CA VAL A 158 1.90 -1.98 -5.00
C VAL A 158 1.74 -3.16 -5.93
N GLY A 159 0.70 -3.95 -5.70
CA GLY A 159 0.38 -5.11 -6.50
C GLY A 159 -0.07 -4.68 -7.89
N LEU A 160 0.67 -5.08 -8.92
CA LEU A 160 0.09 -5.22 -10.25
C LEU A 160 -0.15 -6.70 -10.50
N GLU A 161 -1.41 -7.11 -10.54
CA GLU A 161 -1.77 -8.34 -11.24
C GLU A 161 -1.75 -8.06 -12.74
N THR A 162 -0.56 -8.04 -13.33
CA THR A 162 -0.45 -8.24 -14.79
C THR A 162 -0.63 -9.72 -15.05
N TYR A 163 -1.81 -10.14 -15.52
CA TYR A 163 -1.98 -11.51 -15.99
C TYR A 163 -1.09 -11.72 -17.21
N ALA A 164 -0.01 -12.48 -17.07
CA ALA A 164 0.83 -12.93 -18.18
C ALA A 164 0.22 -14.14 -18.91
N ASN A 165 -1.06 -14.41 -18.67
CA ASN A 165 -1.79 -15.48 -19.32
C ASN A 165 -2.24 -14.97 -20.70
N ASP A 166 -2.02 -15.78 -21.72
CA ASP A 166 -2.43 -15.55 -23.11
C ASP A 166 -3.17 -16.84 -23.48
N THR A 167 -4.51 -16.78 -23.37
CA THR A 167 -5.39 -17.94 -23.43
C THR A 167 -5.55 -18.47 -24.85
N ASP A 168 -5.54 -17.59 -25.85
CA ASP A 168 -5.70 -17.95 -27.26
C ASP A 168 -4.38 -18.06 -28.04
N GLY A 169 -3.27 -17.61 -27.44
CA GLY A 169 -1.92 -17.76 -27.94
C GLY A 169 -1.60 -16.82 -29.09
N ASP A 170 -2.34 -15.73 -29.25
CA ASP A 170 -2.17 -14.80 -30.37
C ASP A 170 -0.99 -13.83 -30.18
N GLY A 171 -0.38 -13.82 -28.98
CA GLY A 171 0.73 -12.95 -28.59
C GLY A 171 0.30 -11.71 -27.81
N THR A 172 -1.00 -11.56 -27.54
CA THR A 172 -1.62 -10.55 -26.69
C THR A 172 -2.03 -11.23 -25.38
N VAL A 173 -1.56 -10.70 -24.26
CA VAL A 173 -1.94 -11.25 -22.94
C VAL A 173 -3.41 -10.94 -22.63
N ASP A 174 -4.14 -11.88 -22.03
CA ASP A 174 -5.59 -11.84 -21.72
C ASP A 174 -6.03 -10.53 -21.08
N GLY A 175 -5.17 -9.95 -20.23
CA GLY A 175 -5.46 -8.68 -19.58
C GLY A 175 -5.68 -7.54 -20.59
N PHE A 176 -4.97 -7.60 -21.72
CA PHE A 176 -4.85 -6.59 -22.77
C PHE A 176 -5.51 -7.01 -24.10
N ASP A 177 -6.20 -8.15 -24.13
CA ASP A 177 -6.79 -8.71 -25.34
C ASP A 177 -8.30 -8.42 -25.41
N LEU A 178 -8.71 -7.60 -26.38
CA LEU A 178 -10.13 -7.29 -26.65
C LEU A 178 -10.81 -8.35 -27.51
N CYS A 179 -10.04 -9.25 -28.09
CA CYS A 179 -10.44 -10.28 -29.02
C CYS A 179 -9.94 -11.67 -28.55
N PRO A 180 -10.50 -12.21 -27.45
CA PRO A 180 -10.02 -13.41 -26.72
C PRO A 180 -10.14 -14.76 -27.46
N ASP A 181 -10.42 -14.72 -28.76
CA ASP A 181 -10.58 -15.88 -29.63
C ASP A 181 -9.79 -15.67 -30.96
N THR A 182 -8.76 -14.82 -30.96
CA THR A 182 -7.93 -14.58 -32.13
C THR A 182 -7.04 -15.80 -32.39
N PRO A 183 -7.00 -16.33 -33.62
CA PRO A 183 -6.18 -17.51 -33.90
C PRO A 183 -4.67 -17.27 -33.71
N GLU A 184 -4.01 -18.18 -32.97
CA GLU A 184 -2.54 -18.22 -32.85
C GLU A 184 -1.83 -18.07 -34.22
N GLY A 185 -0.99 -17.04 -34.33
CA GLY A 185 -0.21 -16.72 -35.54
C GLY A 185 -0.90 -15.82 -36.56
N GLU A 186 -2.12 -15.34 -36.29
CA GLU A 186 -2.73 -14.23 -37.03
C GLU A 186 -2.01 -12.91 -36.72
N GLN A 187 -2.03 -11.97 -37.66
CA GLN A 187 -1.54 -10.61 -37.38
C GLN A 187 -2.64 -9.85 -36.65
N THR A 188 -2.30 -9.29 -35.49
CA THR A 188 -3.22 -8.53 -34.65
C THR A 188 -2.92 -7.04 -34.71
N ASP A 189 -3.94 -6.23 -34.41
CA ASP A 189 -3.74 -4.82 -34.08
C ASP A 189 -3.33 -4.63 -32.62
N ALA A 190 -3.35 -3.39 -32.14
CA ALA A 190 -2.93 -3.06 -30.77
C ALA A 190 -3.90 -3.58 -29.69
N ASP A 191 -5.08 -4.06 -30.09
CA ASP A 191 -6.16 -4.52 -29.22
C ASP A 191 -6.27 -6.06 -29.19
N GLY A 192 -5.35 -6.79 -29.84
CA GLY A 192 -5.41 -8.25 -29.98
C GLY A 192 -6.34 -8.74 -31.09
N CYS A 193 -6.88 -7.84 -31.92
CA CYS A 193 -7.86 -8.20 -32.93
C CYS A 193 -7.23 -8.52 -34.28
N GLY A 194 -7.64 -9.64 -34.89
CA GLY A 194 -7.16 -10.08 -36.20
C GLY A 194 -7.41 -9.07 -37.33
N VAL A 195 -6.32 -8.61 -37.99
CA VAL A 195 -6.37 -7.56 -39.01
C VAL A 195 -7.10 -7.95 -40.30
N GLU A 196 -7.31 -9.25 -40.55
CA GLU A 196 -8.07 -9.76 -41.71
C GLU A 196 -9.48 -10.23 -41.34
N THR A 197 -9.74 -10.58 -40.07
CA THR A 197 -10.98 -11.23 -39.64
C THR A 197 -12.00 -10.27 -39.01
N GLN A 198 -11.59 -9.06 -38.59
CA GLN A 198 -12.46 -8.10 -37.89
C GLN A 198 -12.67 -6.79 -38.68
N GLN A 199 -13.66 -6.79 -39.58
CA GLN A 199 -14.41 -5.57 -39.90
C GLN A 199 -15.87 -5.92 -40.25
N SER A 200 -16.77 -5.77 -39.27
CA SER A 200 -18.17 -5.47 -39.56
C SER A 200 -18.81 -4.64 -38.43
N GLU A 201 -19.50 -3.59 -38.86
CA GLU A 201 -20.10 -2.54 -38.03
C GLU A 201 -21.15 -3.05 -37.03
N GLY A 202 -21.13 -2.45 -35.84
CA GLY A 202 -22.35 -2.15 -35.10
C GLY A 202 -22.57 -2.93 -33.81
N ASP A 203 -21.88 -2.54 -32.75
CA ASP A 203 -22.49 -2.44 -31.42
C ASP A 203 -21.69 -1.44 -30.57
N VAL A 204 -22.26 -0.26 -30.35
CA VAL A 204 -21.76 0.69 -29.35
C VAL A 204 -22.29 0.22 -28.00
N GLN A 205 -21.55 -0.65 -27.34
CA GLN A 205 -21.68 -0.90 -25.91
C GLN A 205 -20.92 0.21 -25.17
N THR A 206 -21.52 0.75 -24.12
CA THR A 206 -20.88 1.72 -23.20
C THR A 206 -19.57 1.16 -22.67
N MET A 207 -18.44 1.69 -23.13
CA MET A 207 -17.10 1.22 -22.79
C MET A 207 -16.70 1.65 -21.37
N HIS A 208 -16.72 0.70 -20.44
CA HIS A 208 -15.70 0.66 -19.39
C HIS A 208 -14.38 0.23 -20.06
N HIS A 209 -13.26 0.86 -19.71
CA HIS A 209 -11.97 0.62 -20.36
C HIS A 209 -11.60 -0.87 -20.33
N PRO A 210 -11.26 -1.51 -21.47
CA PRO A 210 -11.26 -2.96 -21.56
C PRO A 210 -9.86 -3.62 -21.60
N LEU A 211 -8.79 -2.89 -21.29
CA LEU A 211 -7.41 -3.38 -21.54
C LEU A 211 -6.62 -3.84 -20.32
N TYR A 212 -7.15 -3.77 -19.10
CA TYR A 212 -6.65 -4.46 -17.91
C TYR A 212 -7.49 -4.08 -16.66
N TYR A 213 -7.64 -5.00 -15.71
CA TYR A 213 -8.14 -4.71 -14.36
C TYR A 213 -6.93 -4.47 -13.47
N ILE A 214 -6.72 -3.24 -13.01
CA ILE A 214 -5.75 -3.01 -11.94
C ILE A 214 -6.44 -3.36 -10.63
N ASP A 215 -6.34 -4.62 -10.22
CA ASP A 215 -6.51 -4.98 -8.80
C ASP A 215 -5.23 -4.58 -8.08
N HIS A 216 -5.05 -3.27 -7.92
CA HIS A 216 -4.02 -2.78 -7.03
C HIS A 216 -4.70 -2.34 -5.74
N THR A 217 -4.28 -2.93 -4.64
CA THR A 217 -4.39 -2.25 -3.35
C THR A 217 -3.44 -1.06 -3.42
N THR A 218 -3.89 0.03 -4.05
CA THR A 218 -3.16 1.30 -4.01
C THR A 218 -3.32 1.92 -2.63
N GLY A 219 -2.28 2.63 -2.24
CA GLY A 219 -2.25 3.34 -0.97
C GLY A 219 -1.24 4.46 -1.04
N THR A 220 -1.24 5.28 -0.01
CA THR A 220 -0.26 6.33 0.21
C THR A 220 0.76 5.87 1.24
N ILE A 221 2.03 6.03 0.93
CA ILE A 221 3.13 5.67 1.83
C ILE A 221 3.85 6.93 2.26
N ILE A 222 4.07 7.06 3.57
CA ILE A 222 4.87 8.14 4.14
C ILE A 222 6.27 7.61 4.42
N VAL A 223 7.27 8.25 3.81
CA VAL A 223 8.69 7.94 3.94
C VAL A 223 9.33 8.98 4.87
N ASP A 224 10.11 8.52 5.85
CA ASP A 224 10.88 9.40 6.74
C ASP A 224 12.10 10.03 6.07
N ARG A 225 12.71 10.98 6.79
CA ARG A 225 13.94 11.69 6.39
C ARG A 225 15.12 10.80 6.04
N ALA A 226 15.15 9.57 6.54
CA ALA A 226 16.22 8.61 6.25
C ALA A 226 15.93 7.74 5.02
N GLY A 227 14.80 7.97 4.33
CA GLY A 227 14.40 7.23 3.15
C GLY A 227 13.67 5.91 3.46
N ASN A 228 13.20 5.71 4.69
CA ASN A 228 12.45 4.50 5.05
C ASN A 228 10.96 4.74 4.98
N GLN A 229 10.23 3.82 4.35
CA GLN A 229 8.78 3.72 4.41
C GLN A 229 8.38 3.40 5.86
N ARG A 230 7.49 4.21 6.42
CA ARG A 230 7.10 4.16 7.85
C ARG A 230 5.62 3.94 8.07
N VAL A 231 4.78 4.51 7.21
CA VAL A 231 3.33 4.50 7.38
C VAL A 231 2.67 4.17 6.06
N TYR A 232 1.70 3.25 6.08
CA TYR A 232 0.83 2.94 4.97
C TYR A 232 -0.60 3.44 5.24
N TRP A 233 -1.18 4.13 4.26
CA TRP A 233 -2.56 4.58 4.26
C TRP A 233 -3.29 3.97 3.08
N GLY A 234 -4.28 3.12 3.33
CA GLY A 234 -5.15 2.60 2.27
C GLY A 234 -6.07 3.68 1.70
N ASP A 235 -6.29 3.66 0.39
CA ASP A 235 -7.02 4.73 -0.33
C ASP A 235 -8.46 4.95 0.17
N PHE A 236 -9.12 3.92 0.72
CA PHE A 236 -10.51 3.98 1.19
C PHE A 236 -10.67 4.44 2.65
N VAL A 237 -9.59 4.44 3.44
CA VAL A 237 -9.62 4.79 4.87
C VAL A 237 -9.05 6.18 5.13
N TRP A 238 -8.82 6.96 4.08
CA TRP A 238 -8.00 8.15 4.16
C TRP A 238 -8.69 9.33 4.83
N ASN A 239 -8.20 9.74 6.00
CA ASN A 239 -8.59 10.96 6.70
C ASN A 239 -7.43 11.97 6.63
N ALA A 240 -7.63 13.07 5.90
CA ALA A 240 -6.54 14.01 5.60
C ALA A 240 -5.93 14.66 6.86
N ASP A 241 -6.73 14.93 7.90
CA ASP A 241 -6.22 15.49 9.16
C ASP A 241 -5.28 14.50 9.87
N MET A 242 -5.66 13.22 9.95
CA MET A 242 -4.83 12.19 10.60
C MET A 242 -3.54 11.90 9.83
N VAL A 243 -3.59 12.02 8.51
CA VAL A 243 -2.41 11.83 7.66
C VAL A 243 -1.45 12.99 7.82
N LEU A 244 -1.98 14.20 7.92
CA LEU A 244 -1.18 15.37 8.28
C LEU A 244 -0.51 15.19 9.65
N ASP A 245 -1.23 14.66 10.65
CA ASP A 245 -0.65 14.35 11.97
C ASP A 245 0.52 13.34 11.85
N ASP A 246 0.36 12.26 11.08
CA ASP A 246 1.43 11.27 10.86
C ASP A 246 2.65 11.86 10.13
N ILE A 247 2.41 12.70 9.12
CA ILE A 247 3.48 13.43 8.41
C ILE A 247 4.25 14.29 9.42
N MET A 248 3.55 15.07 10.25
CA MET A 248 4.17 15.96 11.22
C MET A 248 4.91 15.19 12.31
N ALA A 249 4.42 14.03 12.74
CA ALA A 249 5.13 13.16 13.66
C ALA A 249 6.51 12.75 13.11
N LEU A 250 6.61 12.38 11.82
CA LEU A 250 7.89 12.05 11.18
C LEU A 250 8.81 13.26 11.00
N VAL A 251 8.25 14.44 10.75
CA VAL A 251 9.00 15.70 10.71
C VAL A 251 9.64 16.00 12.08
N GLU A 252 8.91 15.74 13.17
CA GLU A 252 9.35 15.99 14.55
C GLU A 252 10.32 14.93 15.10
N GLU A 253 10.21 13.65 14.68
CA GLU A 253 11.08 12.55 15.12
C GLU A 253 12.59 12.80 14.87
N SER A 254 12.88 13.68 13.93
CA SER A 254 14.20 13.86 13.33
C SER A 254 14.82 15.25 13.59
N ALA A 255 14.21 16.03 14.48
CA ALA A 255 14.68 17.34 14.96
C ALA A 255 15.60 17.25 16.20
#